data_AF-A0ABD2NXC2-F1
#
_entry.id   AF-A0ABD2NXC2-F1
#
_cell.length_a   1.000
_cell.length_b   1.000
_cell.length_c   1.000
_cell.angle_alpha   90.00
_cell.angle_beta   90.00
_cell.angle_gamma   90.00
#
_symmetry.space_group_name_H-M   'P 1'
#
loop_
_entity.id
_entity.type
_entity.pdbx_description
1 polymer ?
#
loop_
_entity_poly.entity_id
_entity_poly.type
_entity_poly.pdbx_seq_one_letter_code
_entity_poly.pdbx_strand_id
1 'polypeptide(L)'
;MANEVTPSNQVVEDMLMDLAKPDPMTPNIIENDLSAPTFTVTDINLALLKAKKNTAPELDGLNFPLLLVEMKKSAILLFHKQNKPPDIVNSYRPIALIPCVTKILELIIKERI
;
A
#
# COMPACT_ATOMS: atom_id res chain seq x y z
N MET A 1 -24.12 47.94 -27.48
CA MET A 1 -22.85 47.17 -27.53
C MET A 1 -22.16 47.40 -26.20
N ALA A 2 -22.12 46.38 -25.33
CA ALA A 2 -21.53 46.50 -23.99
C ALA A 2 -20.02 46.26 -24.10
N ASN A 3 -19.22 47.19 -23.59
CA ASN A 3 -17.76 47.07 -23.50
C ASN A 3 -17.40 46.27 -22.25
N GLU A 4 -16.71 45.14 -22.43
CA GLU A 4 -16.08 44.40 -21.35
C GLU A 4 -14.81 45.15 -20.91
N VAL A 5 -14.73 45.46 -19.61
CA VAL A 5 -13.56 46.05 -18.98
C VAL A 5 -12.69 44.91 -18.45
N THR A 6 -11.60 44.61 -19.14
CA THR A 6 -10.59 43.65 -18.71
C THR A 6 -9.79 44.25 -17.53
N PRO A 7 -9.66 43.57 -16.37
CA PRO A 7 -8.87 44.09 -15.27
C PRO A 7 -7.38 44.11 -15.64
N SER A 8 -6.68 45.15 -15.20
CA SER A 8 -5.27 45.37 -15.47
C SER A 8 -4.40 44.32 -14.77
N ASN A 9 -3.32 43.90 -15.45
CA ASN A 9 -2.37 42.86 -15.01
C ASN A 9 -1.82 43.07 -13.59
N GLN A 10 -1.83 44.30 -13.06
CA GLN A 10 -1.33 44.59 -11.72
C GLN A 10 -2.15 43.91 -10.61
N VAL A 11 -3.48 43.77 -10.79
CA VAL A 11 -4.36 43.15 -9.78
C VAL A 11 -4.14 41.64 -9.71
N VAL A 12 -3.77 41.02 -10.83
CA VAL A 12 -3.52 39.57 -10.91
C VAL A 12 -2.19 39.22 -10.22
N GLU A 13 -1.17 40.05 -10.40
CA GLU A 13 0.14 39.86 -9.74
C GLU A 13 0.04 40.03 -8.22
N ASP A 14 -0.72 41.03 -7.75
CA ASP A 14 -0.93 41.24 -6.31
C ASP A 14 -1.70 40.06 -5.67
N MET A 15 -2.63 39.41 -6.40
CA MET A 15 -3.32 38.20 -5.94
C MET A 15 -2.42 36.95 -5.96
N LEU A 16 -1.47 36.85 -6.90
CA LEU A 16 -0.52 35.73 -6.95
C LEU A 16 0.50 35.77 -5.80
N MET A 17 0.89 36.97 -5.37
CA MET A 17 1.87 37.15 -4.29
C MET A 17 1.31 36.80 -2.90
N ASP A 18 -0.01 36.92 -2.69
CA ASP A 18 -0.64 36.51 -1.43
C ASP A 18 -0.82 34.99 -1.31
N LEU A 19 -0.81 34.25 -2.43
CA LEU A 19 -0.83 32.78 -2.46
C LEU A 19 0.55 32.15 -2.27
N ALA A 20 1.63 32.93 -2.29
CA ALA A 20 3.01 32.46 -2.18
C ALA A 20 3.59 32.54 -0.75
N LYS A 21 2.79 32.93 0.26
CA LYS A 21 3.23 32.88 1.66
C LYS A 21 3.26 31.42 2.12
N PRO A 22 4.42 30.87 2.53
CA PRO A 22 4.47 29.52 3.09
C PRO A 22 3.70 29.50 4.42
N ASP A 23 2.70 28.63 4.52
CA ASP A 23 1.93 28.42 5.75
C ASP A 23 2.87 28.05 6.91
N PRO A 24 2.81 28.74 8.07
CA PRO A 24 3.71 28.49 9.19
C PRO A 24 3.44 27.20 9.98
N MET A 25 2.75 26.20 9.39
CA MET A 25 2.52 24.90 10.00
C MET A 25 2.61 23.75 8.99
N THR A 26 3.73 23.64 8.28
CA THR A 26 4.18 22.31 7.86
C THR A 26 4.75 21.62 9.10
N PRO A 27 4.08 20.59 9.67
CA PRO A 27 4.69 19.81 10.73
C PRO A 27 6.01 19.25 10.19
N ASN A 28 7.11 19.51 10.90
CA ASN A 28 8.37 18.80 10.70
C ASN A 28 8.03 17.31 10.65
N ILE A 29 8.08 16.73 9.45
CA ILE A 29 8.06 15.28 9.29
C ILE A 29 9.37 14.85 9.92
N ILE A 30 9.26 14.40 11.17
CA ILE A 30 10.31 13.66 11.84
C ILE A 30 10.67 12.54 10.87
N GLU A 31 11.88 12.57 10.33
CA GLU A 31 12.47 11.48 9.55
C GLU A 31 12.59 10.27 10.50
N ASN A 32 11.47 9.59 10.71
CA ASN A 32 11.41 8.37 11.48
C ASN A 32 12.13 7.29 10.66
N ASP A 33 13.34 6.96 11.10
CA ASP A 33 14.06 5.71 10.90
C ASP A 33 13.91 5.04 9.51
N LEU A 34 14.66 5.55 8.54
CA LEU A 34 14.94 4.87 7.26
C LEU A 34 15.90 3.65 7.41
N SER A 35 16.05 3.10 8.62
CA SER A 35 16.98 2.01 8.94
C SER A 35 16.34 0.61 8.83
N ALA A 36 15.05 0.50 8.49
CA ALA A 36 14.46 -0.80 8.23
C ALA A 36 15.07 -1.37 6.93
N PRO A 37 15.62 -2.59 6.93
CA PRO A 37 16.11 -3.22 5.71
C PRO A 37 14.95 -3.33 4.72
N THR A 38 14.97 -2.47 3.71
CA THR A 38 13.90 -2.39 2.72
C THR A 38 14.16 -3.49 1.69
N PHE A 39 13.32 -4.52 1.68
CA PHE A 39 13.45 -5.60 0.70
C PHE A 39 13.17 -5.06 -0.71
N THR A 40 14.17 -5.14 -1.58
CA THR A 40 13.98 -4.78 -2.98
C THR A 40 13.37 -5.95 -3.77
N VAL A 41 12.68 -5.65 -4.87
CA VAL A 41 12.14 -6.68 -5.78
C VAL A 41 13.26 -7.61 -6.28
N THR A 42 14.47 -7.08 -6.43
CA THR A 42 15.68 -7.84 -6.77
C THR A 42 16.07 -8.84 -5.68
N ASP A 43 15.96 -8.49 -4.40
CA ASP A 43 16.26 -9.40 -3.29
C ASP A 43 15.27 -10.57 -3.25
N ILE A 44 13.99 -10.28 -3.49
CA ILE A 44 12.93 -11.28 -3.56
C ILE A 44 13.20 -12.26 -4.71
N ASN A 45 13.55 -11.74 -5.89
CA ASN A 45 13.87 -12.57 -7.05
C ASN A 45 15.13 -13.42 -6.83
N LEU A 46 16.16 -12.86 -6.17
CA LEU A 46 17.37 -13.58 -5.83
C LEU A 46 17.10 -14.68 -4.80
N ALA A 47 16.28 -14.41 -3.78
CA ALA A 47 15.85 -15.40 -2.80
C ALA A 47 15.08 -16.54 -3.47
N LEU A 48 14.16 -16.23 -4.39
CA LEU A 48 13.40 -17.22 -5.16
C LEU A 48 14.30 -18.12 -6.00
N LEU A 49 15.30 -17.55 -6.66
CA LEU A 49 16.28 -18.30 -7.45
C LEU A 49 17.14 -19.22 -6.58
N LYS A 50 17.58 -18.75 -5.40
CA LYS A 50 18.34 -19.56 -4.44
C LYS A 50 17.49 -20.71 -3.90
N ALA A 51 16.23 -20.45 -3.58
CA ALA A 51 15.32 -21.45 -3.05
C ALA A 51 15.07 -22.56 -4.07
N LYS A 52 14.87 -22.20 -5.35
CA LYS A 52 14.66 -23.15 -6.46
C LYS A 52 15.89 -24.04 -6.75
N LYS A 53 17.10 -23.55 -6.47
CA LYS A 53 18.35 -24.22 -6.87
C LYS A 53 18.79 -25.32 -5.89
N ASN A 54 18.38 -25.26 -4.63
CA ASN A 54 18.97 -26.06 -3.54
C ASN A 54 17.98 -26.81 -2.64
N THR A 55 16.69 -26.93 -2.99
CA THR A 55 15.75 -27.71 -2.16
C THR A 55 15.71 -29.16 -2.61
N ALA A 56 16.14 -30.07 -1.73
CA ALA A 56 15.65 -31.44 -1.77
C ALA A 56 14.12 -31.42 -1.62
N PRO A 57 13.37 -32.32 -2.28
CA PRO A 57 11.93 -32.41 -2.09
C PRO A 57 11.65 -32.66 -0.60
N GLU A 58 11.05 -31.66 0.06
CA GLU A 58 10.74 -31.74 1.49
C GLU A 58 9.64 -32.79 1.74
N LEU A 59 9.63 -33.34 2.95
CA LEU A 59 8.76 -34.46 3.40
C LEU A 59 7.26 -34.22 3.14
N ASP A 60 6.86 -32.96 2.98
CA ASP A 60 5.47 -32.52 2.82
C ASP A 60 4.97 -32.54 1.37
N GLY A 61 5.84 -32.89 0.39
CA GLY A 61 5.48 -32.99 -1.03
C GLY A 61 5.13 -31.65 -1.71
N LEU A 62 5.25 -30.53 -0.99
CA LEU A 62 5.03 -29.19 -1.52
C LEU A 62 6.29 -28.69 -2.24
N ASN A 63 6.25 -28.79 -3.56
CA ASN A 63 7.24 -28.17 -4.42
C ASN A 63 7.21 -26.63 -4.25
N PHE A 64 8.37 -25.98 -4.20
CA PHE A 64 8.51 -24.51 -4.04
C PHE A 64 7.56 -23.65 -4.90
N PRO A 65 7.30 -24.00 -6.18
CA PRO A 65 6.30 -23.34 -7.00
C PRO A 65 4.87 -23.40 -6.45
N LEU A 66 4.46 -24.52 -5.85
CA LEU A 66 3.14 -24.68 -5.24
C LEU A 66 2.99 -23.81 -3.99
N LEU A 67 4.03 -23.72 -3.17
CA LEU A 67 4.05 -22.83 -2.01
C LEU A 67 3.91 -21.36 -2.44
N LEU A 68 4.60 -20.94 -3.50
CA LEU A 68 4.47 -19.58 -4.03
C LEU A 68 3.07 -19.29 -4.58
N VAL A 69 2.47 -20.26 -5.27
CA VAL A 69 1.09 -20.15 -5.76
C VAL A 69 0.13 -20.05 -4.59
N GLU A 70 0.33 -20.83 -3.53
CA GLU A 70 -0.54 -20.82 -2.35
C GLU A 70 -0.42 -19.52 -1.56
N MET A 71 0.80 -19.00 -1.38
CA MET A 71 1.03 -17.71 -0.70
C MET A 71 0.47 -16.50 -1.47
N LYS A 72 0.25 -16.63 -2.78
CA LYS A 72 -0.34 -15.58 -3.62
C LYS A 72 -1.87 -15.62 -3.66
N LYS A 73 -2.51 -16.66 -3.12
CA LYS A 73 -3.97 -16.73 -3.05
C LYS A 73 -4.48 -15.83 -1.93
N SER A 74 -5.50 -15.05 -2.23
CA SER A 74 -6.34 -14.42 -1.22
C SER A 74 -7.79 -14.46 -1.67
N ALA A 75 -8.71 -14.62 -0.72
CA ALA A 75 -10.13 -14.57 -0.99
C ALA A 75 -10.70 -13.26 -0.45
N ILE A 76 -11.38 -12.49 -1.28
CA ILE A 76 -12.07 -11.28 -0.81
C ILE A 76 -13.46 -11.69 -0.35
N LEU A 77 -13.72 -11.53 0.95
CA LEU A 77 -15.01 -11.78 1.57
C LEU A 77 -15.67 -10.44 1.92
N LEU A 78 -16.94 -10.30 1.57
CA LEU A 78 -17.73 -9.10 1.87
C LEU A 78 -18.51 -9.31 3.17
N PHE A 79 -18.15 -8.56 4.20
CA PHE A 79 -18.86 -8.57 5.48
C PHE A 79 -19.84 -7.41 5.55
N HIS A 80 -21.10 -7.70 5.81
CA HIS A 80 -22.12 -6.67 5.92
C HIS A 80 -21.94 -5.83 7.20
N LYS A 81 -21.99 -4.50 7.07
CA LYS A 81 -21.93 -3.56 8.20
C LYS A 81 -23.24 -3.63 8.96
N GLN A 82 -23.16 -3.68 10.29
CA GLN A 82 -24.34 -3.56 11.14
C GLN A 82 -25.03 -2.20 10.89
N ASN A 83 -26.36 -2.20 10.88
CA ASN A 83 -27.21 -1.02 10.67
C ASN A 83 -27.16 -0.37 9.27
N LYS A 84 -26.73 -1.09 8.23
CA LYS A 84 -26.80 -0.61 6.84
C LYS A 84 -27.72 -1.47 5.98
N PRO A 85 -28.31 -0.94 4.90
CA PRO A 85 -29.17 -1.72 4.01
C PRO A 85 -28.33 -2.64 3.09
N PRO A 86 -28.74 -3.90 2.86
CA PRO A 86 -27.96 -4.88 2.09
C PRO A 86 -27.90 -4.60 0.59
N ASP A 87 -28.81 -3.79 0.05
CA ASP A 87 -28.85 -3.45 -1.39
C ASP A 87 -27.75 -2.47 -1.83
N ILE A 88 -26.99 -1.89 -0.89
CA ILE A 88 -25.96 -0.91 -1.20
C ILE A 88 -24.59 -1.56 -1.08
N VAL A 89 -23.79 -1.54 -2.14
CA VAL A 89 -22.41 -2.09 -2.17
C VAL A 89 -21.56 -1.52 -1.02
N ASN A 90 -21.75 -0.23 -0.70
CA ASN A 90 -21.04 0.48 0.37
C ASN A 90 -21.42 0.03 1.80
N SER A 91 -22.45 -0.81 1.92
CA SER A 91 -22.85 -1.49 3.16
C SER A 91 -21.95 -2.65 3.52
N TYR A 92 -21.08 -3.11 2.61
CA TYR A 92 -20.15 -4.20 2.88
C TYR A 92 -18.74 -3.66 3.18
N ARG A 93 -17.97 -4.46 3.94
CA ARG A 93 -16.53 -4.30 4.13
C ARG A 93 -15.83 -5.44 3.40
N PRO A 94 -14.99 -5.16 2.40
CA PRO A 94 -14.13 -6.18 1.85
C PRO A 94 -13.05 -6.53 2.88
N ILE A 95 -12.90 -7.81 3.17
CA ILE A 95 -11.83 -8.36 3.98
C ILE A 95 -11.09 -9.39 3.11
N ALA A 96 -9.79 -9.20 2.95
CA ALA A 96 -8.93 -10.17 2.29
C ALA A 96 -8.58 -11.29 3.29
N LEU A 97 -9.07 -12.50 3.04
CA LEU A 97 -8.65 -13.69 3.74
C LEU A 97 -7.33 -14.16 3.14
N ILE A 98 -6.26 -14.05 3.92
CA ILE A 98 -4.93 -14.54 3.59
C ILE A 98 -4.72 -15.94 4.19
N PRO A 99 -3.94 -16.82 3.52
CA PRO A 99 -3.57 -18.13 4.07
C PRO A 99 -2.89 -17.99 5.43
N CYS A 100 -3.13 -18.97 6.32
CA CYS A 100 -2.56 -18.97 7.68
C CYS A 100 -1.03 -18.92 7.65
N VAL A 101 -0.40 -19.63 6.70
CA VAL A 101 1.05 -19.64 6.49
C VAL A 101 1.60 -18.23 6.26
N THR A 102 0.91 -17.40 5.46
CA THR A 102 1.31 -16.02 5.20
C THR A 102 1.23 -15.17 6.47
N LYS A 103 0.20 -15.38 7.30
CA LYS A 103 0.03 -14.67 8.57
C LYS A 103 1.09 -15.05 9.61
N ILE A 104 1.46 -16.32 9.70
CA ILE A 104 2.56 -16.80 10.56
C ILE A 104 3.88 -16.16 10.11
N LEU A 105 4.15 -16.14 8.79
CA LEU A 105 5.36 -15.53 8.26
C LEU A 105 5.42 -14.02 8.57
N GLU A 106 4.30 -13.30 8.43
CA GLU A 106 4.22 -11.88 8.77
C GLU A 106 4.60 -11.62 10.23
N LEU A 107 4.11 -12.44 11.16
CA LEU A 107 4.45 -12.33 12.58
C LEU A 107 5.95 -12.59 12.81
N ILE A 108 6.51 -13.63 12.21
CA ILE A 108 7.95 -13.94 12.31
C ILE A 108 8.81 -12.79 11.78
N ILE A 109 8.41 -12.18 10.67
CA ILE A 109 9.14 -11.05 10.09
C ILE A 109 9.07 -9.84 11.02
N LYS A 110 7.89 -9.52 11.56
CA LYS A 110 7.69 -8.42 12.53
C LYS A 110 8.46 -8.59 13.84
N GLU A 111 8.69 -9.83 14.28
CA GLU A 111 9.50 -10.08 15.47
C GLU A 111 11.01 -9.97 15.19
N ARG A 112 11.43 -10.15 13.93
CA ARG A 112 12.84 -10.16 13.54
C ARG A 112 13.36 -8.84 12.99
N ILE A 113 12.48 -7.95 12.54
CA ILE A 113 12.78 -6.63 11.95
C ILE A 113 12.01 -5.59 12.75
#